data_AF-A0A419ECX4-F1
#
_entry.id   AF-A0A419ECX4-F1
#
_cell.length_a   1.000
_cell.length_b   1.000
_cell.length_c   1.000
_cell.angle_alpha   90.00
_cell.angle_beta   90.00
_cell.angle_gamma   90.00
#
_symmetry.space_group_name_H-M   'P 1'
#
loop_
_entity.id
_entity.type
_entity.pdbx_description
1 polymer ?
#
loop_
_entity_poly.entity_id
_entity_poly.type
_entity_poly.pdbx_seq_one_letter_code
_entity_poly.pdbx_strand_id
1 'polypeptide(L)'
;MKRWRVWVLALLLAVIVSLGIYLYFWGGLKQFARAMFIMANTGRAANQWDNFYDTHQEYIYGGLLAGTWFDRVWVWGSGGLKPYRVDESTVYSWFDGCNPETLALLNSGKAGAVKQALFTDKAEWREKIKAGDYVRVKVIQPGMDGIPGNLREVYDYNFWLFL
;
A
#
# COMPACT_ATOMS: atom_id res chain seq x y z
N MET A 1 -0.19 -41.56 16.19
CA MET A 1 0.33 -40.64 15.14
C MET A 1 1.84 -40.75 15.08
N LYS A 2 2.44 -40.96 13.90
CA LYS A 2 3.91 -41.06 13.78
C LYS A 2 4.56 -39.72 14.19
N ARG A 3 5.58 -39.76 15.05
CA ARG A 3 6.25 -38.58 15.63
C ARG A 3 6.68 -37.52 14.61
N TRP A 4 7.00 -37.91 13.37
CA TRP A 4 7.34 -36.98 12.30
C TRP A 4 6.20 -36.00 11.96
N ARG A 5 4.93 -36.38 12.09
CA ARG A 5 3.79 -35.48 11.82
C ARG A 5 3.71 -34.33 12.82
N VAL A 6 4.09 -34.58 14.08
CA VAL A 6 4.12 -33.55 15.13
C VAL A 6 5.19 -32.52 14.83
N TRP A 7 6.39 -32.96 14.40
CA TRP A 7 7.47 -32.06 14.00
C TRP A 7 7.13 -31.24 12.76
N VAL A 8 6.50 -31.85 11.75
CA VAL A 8 6.05 -31.13 10.56
C VAL A 8 5.01 -30.06 10.91
N LEU A 9 4.04 -30.38 11.77
CA LEU A 9 3.04 -29.41 12.24
C LEU A 9 3.66 -28.28 13.06
N ALA A 10 4.60 -28.60 13.97
CA ALA A 10 5.30 -27.61 14.76
C ALA A 10 6.14 -26.66 13.89
N LEU A 11 6.84 -27.20 12.88
CA LEU A 11 7.60 -26.41 11.92
C LEU A 11 6.67 -25.49 11.08
N LEU A 12 5.56 -26.02 10.59
CA LEU A 12 4.53 -25.24 9.87
C LEU A 12 4.01 -24.08 10.72
N LEU A 13 3.68 -24.35 11.98
CA LEU A 13 3.23 -23.33 12.92
C LEU A 13 4.31 -22.26 13.14
N ALA A 14 5.57 -22.66 13.33
CA ALA A 14 6.69 -21.74 13.50
C ALA A 14 6.90 -20.83 12.27
N VAL A 15 6.72 -21.37 11.05
CA VAL A 15 6.78 -20.58 9.82
C VAL A 15 5.64 -19.57 9.75
N ILE A 16 4.40 -19.99 10.04
CA ILE A 16 3.22 -19.10 10.02
C ILE A 16 3.36 -17.98 11.05
N VAL A 17 3.80 -18.29 12.27
CA VAL A 17 4.01 -17.30 13.34
C VAL A 17 5.11 -16.32 12.94
N SER A 18 6.24 -16.81 12.44
CA SER A 18 7.34 -15.96 11.96
C SER A 18 6.90 -15.02 10.85
N LEU A 19 6.11 -15.52 9.88
CA LEU A 19 5.55 -14.71 8.80
C LEU A 19 4.58 -13.66 9.33
N GLY A 20 3.71 -14.02 10.27
CA GLY A 20 2.77 -13.09 10.91
C GLY A 20 3.49 -11.97 11.67
N ILE A 21 4.53 -12.31 12.43
CA ILE A 21 5.39 -11.34 13.11
C ILE A 21 6.07 -10.42 12.09
N TYR A 22 6.63 -10.97 11.02
CA TYR A 22 7.26 -10.18 9.96
C TYR A 22 6.28 -9.17 9.34
N LEU A 23 5.09 -9.62 8.95
CA LEU A 23 4.08 -8.75 8.36
C LEU A 23 3.59 -7.67 9.35
N TYR A 24 3.49 -8.01 10.64
CA TYR A 24 3.06 -7.08 11.69
C TYR A 24 4.07 -5.95 11.92
N PHE A 25 5.37 -6.28 12.03
CA PHE A 25 6.41 -5.27 12.32
C PHE A 25 6.93 -4.55 11.07
N TRP A 26 7.01 -5.26 9.94
CA TRP A 26 7.71 -4.77 8.74
C TRP A 26 6.81 -4.66 7.50
N GLY A 27 5.69 -5.38 7.45
CA GLY A 27 4.81 -5.46 6.26
C GLY A 27 3.56 -4.56 6.30
N GLY A 28 3.54 -3.53 7.16
CA GLY A 28 2.44 -2.57 7.22
C GLY A 28 1.13 -3.10 7.82
N LEU A 29 1.08 -4.36 8.26
CA LEU A 29 -0.16 -4.98 8.77
C LEU A 29 -0.68 -4.29 10.04
N LYS A 30 0.22 -3.81 10.91
CA LYS A 30 -0.16 -3.03 12.10
C LYS A 30 -0.86 -1.73 11.72
N GLN A 31 -0.32 -1.01 10.74
CA GLN A 31 -0.85 0.25 10.24
C GLN A 31 -2.20 0.02 9.55
N PHE A 32 -2.31 -1.03 8.74
CA PHE A 32 -3.56 -1.46 8.14
C PHE A 32 -4.63 -1.81 9.19
N ALA A 33 -4.31 -2.64 10.17
CA ALA A 33 -5.25 -2.99 11.24
C ALA A 33 -5.68 -1.76 12.06
N ARG A 34 -4.76 -0.84 12.33
CA ARG A 34 -5.08 0.43 12.98
C ARG A 34 -6.01 1.29 12.13
N ALA A 35 -5.74 1.40 10.83
CA ALA A 35 -6.58 2.14 9.91
C ALA A 35 -8.00 1.58 9.86
N MET A 36 -8.12 0.26 9.72
CA MET A 36 -9.39 -0.47 9.78
C MET A 36 -10.16 -0.21 11.09
N PHE A 37 -9.46 -0.26 12.23
CA PHE A 37 -10.07 0.00 13.54
C PHE A 37 -10.58 1.44 13.67
N ILE A 38 -9.83 2.44 13.20
CA ILE A 38 -10.26 3.84 13.26
C ILE A 38 -11.44 4.07 12.30
N MET A 39 -11.39 3.53 11.09
CA MET A 39 -12.50 3.62 10.13
C MET A 39 -13.77 2.93 10.66
N ALA A 40 -13.65 1.79 11.35
CA ALA A 40 -14.81 1.10 11.91
C ALA A 40 -15.47 1.85 13.09
N ASN A 41 -14.70 2.67 13.83
CA ASN A 41 -15.15 3.30 15.07
C ASN A 41 -15.35 4.82 14.98
N THR A 42 -15.08 5.45 13.85
CA THR A 42 -15.29 6.90 13.66
C THR A 42 -16.38 7.14 12.62
N GLY A 43 -17.38 7.98 12.93
CA GLY A 43 -18.45 8.34 11.98
C GLY A 43 -17.99 9.07 10.71
N ARG A 44 -16.68 9.36 10.57
CA ARG A 44 -16.02 9.86 9.36
C ARG A 44 -15.71 8.75 8.32
N ALA A 45 -16.07 7.50 8.64
CA ALA A 45 -15.73 6.29 7.89
C ALA A 45 -16.12 6.30 6.39
N ALA A 46 -17.30 6.80 6.05
CA ALA A 46 -17.86 6.62 4.70
C ALA A 46 -16.95 7.24 3.62
N ASN A 47 -16.51 8.47 3.83
CA ASN A 47 -15.67 9.19 2.85
C ASN A 47 -14.20 8.70 2.85
N GLN A 48 -13.78 8.00 3.90
CA GLN A 48 -12.40 7.50 4.02
C GLN A 48 -12.25 6.13 3.34
N TRP A 49 -13.28 5.28 3.43
CA TRP A 49 -13.36 4.02 2.70
C TRP A 49 -13.32 4.21 1.18
N ASP A 50 -13.83 5.34 0.67
CA ASP A 50 -13.75 5.69 -0.75
C ASP A 50 -12.31 5.86 -1.25
N ASN A 51 -11.31 5.98 -0.35
CA ASN A 51 -9.90 5.99 -0.71
C ASN A 51 -9.26 4.59 -0.72
N PHE A 52 -9.91 3.58 -0.12
CA PHE A 52 -9.48 2.18 -0.15
C PHE A 52 -10.29 1.42 -1.19
N TYR A 53 -9.77 1.35 -2.41
CA TYR A 53 -10.46 0.72 -3.52
C TYR A 53 -9.59 -0.25 -4.28
N ASP A 54 -10.18 -1.40 -4.53
CA ASP A 54 -9.62 -2.49 -5.29
C ASP A 54 -9.70 -2.28 -6.80
N THR A 55 -10.44 -1.28 -7.29
CA THR A 55 -10.43 -0.72 -8.66
C THR A 55 -11.35 0.51 -8.64
N HIS A 56 -10.86 1.64 -9.13
CA HIS A 56 -11.60 2.87 -9.41
C HIS A 56 -11.27 3.32 -10.84
N GLN A 57 -12.08 4.23 -11.41
CA GLN A 57 -12.00 4.72 -12.80
C GLN A 57 -10.58 4.63 -13.41
N GLU A 58 -10.44 4.04 -14.59
CA GLU A 58 -9.16 3.84 -15.29
C GLU A 58 -8.12 2.93 -14.60
N TYR A 59 -8.54 1.84 -13.95
CA TYR A 59 -7.62 0.87 -13.31
C TYR A 59 -6.68 1.52 -12.28
N ILE A 60 -7.25 2.43 -11.49
CA ILE A 60 -6.56 3.02 -10.34
C ILE A 60 -6.94 2.22 -9.10
N TYR A 61 -5.97 1.96 -8.24
CA TYR A 61 -6.11 1.21 -7.00
C TYR A 61 -5.64 2.10 -5.84
N GLY A 62 -6.34 2.09 -4.71
CA GLY A 62 -6.01 2.92 -3.55
C GLY A 62 -5.92 2.07 -2.29
N GLY A 63 -4.88 2.28 -1.49
CA GLY A 63 -4.69 1.53 -0.25
C GLY A 63 -3.42 1.90 0.51
N LEU A 64 -3.02 1.08 1.48
CA LEU A 64 -1.80 1.33 2.26
C LEU A 64 -0.64 0.49 1.74
N LEU A 65 0.54 1.10 1.63
CA LEU A 65 1.76 0.42 1.23
C LEU A 65 2.11 -0.65 2.28
N ALA A 66 2.09 -1.92 1.90
CA ALA A 66 2.57 -3.00 2.74
C ALA A 66 4.11 -3.10 2.68
N GLY A 67 4.66 -2.78 1.50
CA GLY A 67 6.08 -2.79 1.25
C GLY A 67 6.39 -3.03 -0.22
N THR A 68 7.67 -3.19 -0.50
CA THR A 68 8.16 -3.47 -1.84
C THR A 68 9.08 -4.68 -1.71
N TRP A 69 8.78 -5.77 -2.38
CA TRP A 69 9.60 -7.01 -2.33
C TRP A 69 9.66 -7.61 -3.72
N PHE A 70 10.84 -8.09 -4.11
CA PHE A 70 11.12 -8.56 -5.47
C PHE A 70 10.77 -7.50 -6.53
N ASP A 71 10.17 -7.90 -7.64
CA ASP A 71 9.65 -7.05 -8.71
C ASP A 71 8.23 -6.55 -8.41
N ARG A 72 7.85 -6.39 -7.14
CA ARG A 72 6.48 -6.03 -6.75
C ARG A 72 6.39 -4.92 -5.71
N VAL A 73 5.35 -4.11 -5.84
CA VAL A 73 4.82 -3.22 -4.80
C VAL A 73 3.58 -3.89 -4.21
N TRP A 74 3.51 -3.97 -2.89
CA TRP A 74 2.43 -4.64 -2.19
C TRP A 74 1.56 -3.59 -1.49
N VAL A 75 0.25 -3.65 -1.71
CA VAL A 75 -0.70 -2.67 -1.18
C VAL A 75 -1.86 -3.39 -0.52
N TRP A 76 -2.21 -2.95 0.69
CA TRP A 76 -3.44 -3.33 1.38
C TRP A 76 -4.61 -2.49 0.87
N GLY A 77 -5.46 -3.08 0.03
CA GLY A 77 -6.71 -2.50 -0.45
C GLY A 77 -7.93 -3.02 0.32
N SER A 78 -9.13 -2.73 -0.18
CA SER A 78 -10.39 -3.18 0.46
C SER A 78 -10.62 -4.69 0.35
N GLY A 79 -10.10 -5.34 -0.69
CA GLY A 79 -10.12 -6.81 -0.82
C GLY A 79 -8.89 -7.52 -0.24
N GLY A 80 -8.03 -6.79 0.49
CA GLY A 80 -6.84 -7.33 1.15
C GLY A 80 -5.52 -6.99 0.45
N LEU A 81 -4.49 -7.79 0.73
CA LEU A 81 -3.13 -7.56 0.23
C LEU A 81 -3.01 -7.94 -1.25
N LYS A 82 -2.63 -6.98 -2.09
CA LYS A 82 -2.42 -7.19 -3.52
C LYS A 82 -1.00 -6.83 -3.96
N PRO A 83 -0.35 -7.70 -4.76
CA PRO A 83 0.91 -7.37 -5.42
C PRO A 83 0.71 -6.71 -6.78
N TYR A 84 1.44 -5.65 -7.06
CA TYR A 84 1.51 -4.97 -8.36
C TYR A 84 2.92 -5.12 -8.91
N ARG A 85 3.04 -5.57 -10.16
CA ARG A 85 4.35 -5.81 -10.78
C ARG A 85 4.98 -4.49 -11.20
N VAL A 86 6.28 -4.36 -11.00
CA VAL A 86 7.06 -3.22 -11.50
C VAL A 86 7.87 -3.63 -12.72
N ASP A 87 8.05 -2.69 -13.63
CA ASP A 87 8.90 -2.85 -14.82
C ASP A 87 9.72 -1.58 -15.06
N GLU A 88 10.47 -1.56 -16.16
CA GLU A 88 11.32 -0.42 -16.55
C GLU A 88 10.52 0.83 -16.94
N SER A 89 9.22 0.69 -17.21
CA SER A 89 8.30 1.79 -17.53
C SER A 89 7.55 2.32 -16.31
N THR A 90 7.75 1.72 -15.13
CA THR A 90 7.15 2.18 -13.88
C THR A 90 7.75 3.53 -13.48
N VAL A 91 6.87 4.52 -13.32
CA VAL A 91 7.22 5.81 -12.71
C VAL A 91 6.76 5.78 -11.25
N TYR A 92 7.60 6.25 -10.35
CA TYR A 92 7.26 6.40 -8.95
C TYR A 92 7.13 7.89 -8.64
N SER A 93 6.01 8.31 -8.07
CA SER A 93 5.82 9.67 -7.60
C SER A 93 5.81 9.70 -6.07
N TRP A 94 6.20 10.83 -5.52
CA TRP A 94 6.18 11.04 -4.08
C TRP A 94 5.97 12.51 -3.79
N PHE A 95 5.17 12.81 -2.78
CA PHE A 95 5.09 14.15 -2.20
C PHE A 95 4.84 14.03 -0.71
N ASP A 96 5.28 15.05 0.04
CA ASP A 96 5.11 15.05 1.49
C ASP A 96 3.70 15.52 1.86
N GLY A 97 2.80 14.56 2.07
CA GLY A 97 1.43 14.80 2.51
C GLY A 97 1.31 15.46 3.90
N CYS A 98 2.37 15.43 4.71
CA CYS A 98 2.41 16.09 6.03
C CYS A 98 2.89 17.54 5.94
N ASN A 99 3.39 17.99 4.79
CA ASN A 99 3.84 19.37 4.64
C ASN A 99 2.62 20.31 4.67
N PRO A 100 2.59 21.34 5.56
CA PRO A 100 1.48 22.29 5.66
C PRO A 100 1.08 22.96 4.34
N GLU A 101 2.04 23.26 3.47
CA GLU A 101 1.76 23.85 2.14
C GLU A 101 1.03 22.86 1.23
N THR A 102 1.44 21.59 1.27
CA THR A 102 0.79 20.52 0.51
C THR A 102 -0.63 20.29 1.01
N LEU A 103 -0.82 20.26 2.34
CA LEU A 103 -2.15 20.15 2.95
C LEU A 103 -3.07 21.29 2.54
N ALA A 104 -2.57 22.53 2.52
CA ALA A 104 -3.35 23.69 2.09
C ALA A 104 -3.76 23.59 0.61
N LEU A 105 -2.86 23.12 -0.26
CA LEU A 105 -3.15 22.91 -1.69
C LEU A 105 -4.19 21.79 -1.91
N LEU A 106 -4.07 20.67 -1.19
CA LEU A 106 -5.03 19.57 -1.27
C LEU A 106 -6.42 19.99 -0.78
N ASN A 107 -6.50 20.65 0.39
CA ASN A 107 -7.75 21.11 0.98
C ASN A 107 -8.44 22.21 0.16
N SER A 108 -7.69 22.95 -0.66
CA SER A 108 -8.24 23.95 -1.59
C SER A 108 -8.59 23.39 -2.97
N GLY A 109 -8.53 22.07 -3.17
CA GLY A 109 -8.85 21.41 -4.43
C GLY A 109 -7.78 21.57 -5.52
N LYS A 110 -6.60 22.10 -5.16
CA LYS A 110 -5.48 22.33 -6.08
C LYS A 110 -4.46 21.19 -6.05
N ALA A 111 -4.94 19.95 -6.04
CA ALA A 111 -4.08 18.77 -5.95
C ALA A 111 -3.02 18.71 -7.08
N GLY A 112 -3.35 19.20 -8.29
CA GLY A 112 -2.40 19.27 -9.41
C GLY A 112 -1.26 20.28 -9.25
N ALA A 113 -1.31 21.16 -8.24
CA ALA A 113 -0.25 22.12 -7.93
C ALA A 113 0.74 21.60 -6.87
N VAL A 114 0.50 20.43 -6.29
CA VAL A 114 1.40 19.82 -5.30
C VAL A 114 2.70 19.42 -6.00
N LYS A 115 3.83 19.87 -5.46
CA LYS A 115 5.16 19.52 -5.98
C LYS A 115 5.44 18.04 -5.72
N GLN A 116 5.69 17.29 -6.78
CA GLN A 116 6.00 15.87 -6.71
C GLN A 116 7.47 15.62 -7.07
N ALA A 117 8.10 14.71 -6.35
CA ALA A 117 9.35 14.09 -6.77
C ALA A 117 9.00 12.88 -7.64
N LEU A 118 9.73 12.73 -8.76
CA LEU A 118 9.56 11.61 -9.68
C LEU A 118 10.84 10.78 -9.68
N PHE A 119 10.67 9.47 -9.64
CA PHE A 119 11.75 8.49 -9.66
C PHE A 119 11.46 7.45 -10.74
N THR A 120 12.51 6.97 -11.38
CA THR A 120 12.48 5.79 -12.26
C THR A 120 13.12 4.57 -11.59
N ASP A 121 13.95 4.78 -10.56
CA ASP A 121 14.50 3.72 -9.73
C ASP A 121 13.63 3.49 -8.48
N LYS A 122 13.18 2.23 -8.32
CA LYS A 122 12.46 1.76 -7.14
C LYS A 122 13.28 1.88 -5.86
N ALA A 123 14.60 1.71 -5.94
CA ALA A 123 15.48 1.79 -4.77
C ALA A 123 15.50 3.21 -4.20
N GLU A 124 15.64 4.22 -5.06
CA GLU A 124 15.57 5.64 -4.65
C GLU A 124 14.19 5.98 -4.08
N TRP A 125 13.12 5.51 -4.72
CA TRP A 125 11.76 5.73 -4.21
C TRP A 125 11.53 5.06 -2.84
N ARG A 126 12.09 3.86 -2.62
CA ARG A 126 12.01 3.17 -1.31
C ARG A 126 12.60 3.97 -0.15
N GLU A 127 13.56 4.84 -0.40
CA GLU A 127 14.15 5.67 0.66
C GLU A 127 13.19 6.77 1.14
N LYS A 128 12.16 7.09 0.35
CA LYS A 128 11.19 8.16 0.66
C LYS A 128 9.91 7.65 1.33
N ILE A 129 9.55 6.39 1.06
CA ILE A 129 8.28 5.78 1.50
C ILE A 129 8.46 4.87 2.72
N LYS A 130 7.37 4.60 3.42
CA LYS A 130 7.31 3.66 4.55
C LYS A 130 6.08 2.77 4.47
N ALA A 131 6.18 1.58 5.04
CA ALA A 131 5.04 0.69 5.17
C ALA A 131 3.94 1.37 6.03
N GLY A 132 2.73 1.43 5.48
CA GLY A 132 1.58 2.12 6.06
C GLY A 132 1.29 3.49 5.47
N ASP A 133 2.11 4.00 4.56
CA ASP A 133 1.78 5.23 3.83
C ASP A 133 0.66 4.95 2.80
N TYR A 134 -0.17 5.95 2.51
CA TYR A 134 -1.28 5.78 1.57
C TYR A 134 -0.76 5.90 0.14
N VAL A 135 -1.09 4.92 -0.69
CA VAL A 135 -0.61 4.82 -2.06
C VAL A 135 -1.76 4.70 -3.05
N ARG A 136 -1.71 5.45 -4.15
CA ARG A 136 -2.56 5.19 -5.32
C ARG A 136 -1.73 4.61 -6.45
N VAL A 137 -2.11 3.42 -6.88
CA VAL A 137 -1.45 2.66 -7.94
C VAL A 137 -2.29 2.79 -9.22
N LYS A 138 -1.75 3.43 -10.26
CA LYS A 138 -2.34 3.38 -11.60
C LYS A 138 -1.75 2.23 -12.39
N VAL A 139 -2.61 1.47 -13.07
CA VAL A 139 -2.21 0.34 -13.92
C VAL A 139 -2.72 0.56 -15.35
N ILE A 140 -1.87 0.35 -16.36
CA ILE A 140 -2.25 0.62 -17.77
C ILE A 140 -2.81 -0.60 -18.50
N GLN A 141 -2.41 -1.80 -18.10
CA GLN A 141 -2.95 -3.04 -18.64
C GLN A 141 -3.19 -4.02 -17.49
N PRO A 142 -4.43 -4.47 -17.25
CA PRO A 142 -4.68 -5.52 -16.29
C PRO A 142 -3.88 -6.76 -16.67
N GLY A 143 -3.08 -7.27 -15.73
CA GLY A 143 -2.36 -8.53 -15.95
C GLY A 143 -3.31 -9.71 -16.05
N MET A 144 -2.91 -10.76 -16.78
CA MET A 144 -3.55 -12.06 -16.67
C MET A 144 -3.11 -12.74 -15.35
N ASP A 145 -3.93 -13.66 -14.83
CA ASP A 145 -3.64 -14.49 -13.66
C ASP A 145 -3.53 -13.78 -12.30
N GLY A 146 -4.42 -12.80 -12.03
CA GLY A 146 -4.57 -12.22 -10.68
C GLY A 146 -3.49 -11.20 -10.27
N ILE A 147 -2.65 -10.79 -11.22
CA ILE A 147 -1.77 -9.62 -11.07
C ILE A 147 -2.51 -8.42 -11.67
N PRO A 148 -2.79 -7.34 -10.91
CA PRO A 148 -3.59 -6.23 -11.40
C PRO A 148 -2.97 -5.48 -12.58
N GLY A 149 -1.67 -5.70 -12.85
CA GLY A 149 -0.90 -5.23 -14.00
C GLY A 149 0.37 -4.46 -13.62
N ASN A 150 0.98 -3.77 -14.58
CA ASN A 150 2.23 -3.03 -14.36
C ASN A 150 1.95 -1.67 -13.71
N LEU A 151 2.60 -1.44 -12.57
CA LEU A 151 2.54 -0.19 -11.86
C LEU A 151 3.09 0.93 -12.74
N ARG A 152 2.32 1.99 -12.93
CA ARG A 152 2.74 3.14 -13.74
C ARG A 152 2.99 4.39 -12.92
N GLU A 153 2.20 4.61 -11.88
CA GLU A 153 2.38 5.70 -10.92
C GLU A 153 1.94 5.22 -9.54
N VAL A 154 2.76 5.46 -8.52
CA VAL A 154 2.36 5.35 -7.11
C VAL A 154 2.32 6.74 -6.52
N TYR A 155 1.14 7.24 -6.13
CA TYR A 155 1.06 8.48 -5.37
C TYR A 155 1.16 8.17 -3.89
N ASP A 156 2.29 8.48 -3.28
CA ASP A 156 2.44 8.38 -1.84
C ASP A 156 1.88 9.61 -1.13
N TYR A 157 1.06 9.37 -0.12
CA TYR A 157 0.64 10.36 0.84
C TYR A 157 1.16 9.90 2.19
N ASN A 158 2.10 10.67 2.72
CA ASN A 158 2.37 10.70 4.15
C ASN A 158 1.15 11.34 4.85
N PHE A 159 0.04 10.62 4.89
CA PHE A 159 -1.22 11.09 5.44
C PHE A 159 -1.63 10.11 6.51
N TRP A 160 -1.69 10.60 7.75
CA TRP A 160 -2.64 10.01 8.66
C TRP A 160 -4.01 10.32 8.08
N LEU A 161 -4.65 9.33 7.45
CA LEU A 161 -6.07 9.32 7.05
C LEU A 161 -7.05 9.63 8.21
N PHE A 162 -6.55 10.08 9.37
CA PHE A 162 -7.23 10.16 10.65
C PHE A 162 -7.01 11.47 11.41
N LEU A 163 -6.44 12.50 10.79
CA LEU A 163 -6.51 13.88 11.31
C LEU A 163 -7.85 14.52 10.89
#